data_AF-A0A7S2WZU5-F1
#
_entry.id   AF-A0A7S2WZU5-F1
#
_cell.length_a   1.000
_cell.length_b   1.000
_cell.length_c   1.000
_cell.angle_alpha   90.00
_cell.angle_beta   90.00
_cell.angle_gamma   90.00
#
_symmetry.space_group_name_H-M   'P 1'
#
loop_
_entity.id
_entity.type
_entity.pdbx_description
1 polymer ?
#
loop_
_entity_poly.entity_id
_entity_poly.type
_entity_poly.pdbx_seq_one_letter_code
_entity_poly.pdbx_strand_id
1 'polypeptide(L)'
;GLVSSTSDSWGGSEIMEDEDGFLDYTTATAWEAFCAEVEAKLREWKKAQEDGEGLRDFPAAASPSQVIENNEGDQVHVWVLEAKLPQFRPEKYSVALHYPPMDHYLSKWLALGEGEPFVLLYPNSFSGCVLDKEEGVALLSALSTSATSLKFPHPLLIPMRDRQRRSFEGVHLRPGGHVARLQTDCITGRLKAAEMPPLSVVEGYHS
;
A
#
# COMPACT_ATOMS: atom_id res chain seq x y z
N GLY A 1 -11.46 -35.77 76.18
CA GLY A 1 -10.37 -35.95 75.22
C GLY A 1 -9.96 -34.60 74.71
N LEU A 2 -8.66 -34.29 74.81
CA LEU A 2 -7.97 -33.14 74.23
C LEU A 2 -8.04 -33.14 72.69
N VAL A 3 -8.04 -31.94 72.09
CA VAL A 3 -7.27 -31.36 70.94
C VAL A 3 -8.17 -30.35 70.20
N SER A 4 -7.97 -29.04 70.32
CA SER A 4 -6.94 -28.14 69.77
C SER A 4 -7.13 -27.81 68.28
N SER A 5 -7.24 -26.50 68.02
CA SER A 5 -7.37 -25.81 66.74
C SER A 5 -6.23 -26.08 65.76
N THR A 6 -6.54 -26.06 64.46
CA THR A 6 -5.72 -25.37 63.45
C THR A 6 -6.56 -25.04 62.22
N SER A 7 -6.64 -23.74 61.94
CA SER A 7 -6.92 -23.17 60.62
C SER A 7 -5.85 -23.62 59.63
N ASP A 8 -6.26 -24.09 58.46
CA ASP A 8 -5.41 -24.06 57.27
C ASP A 8 -6.24 -23.68 56.04
N SER A 9 -5.98 -22.46 55.60
CA SER A 9 -6.42 -21.85 54.35
C SER A 9 -5.60 -22.45 53.22
N TRP A 10 -6.21 -23.22 52.33
CA TRP A 10 -5.59 -23.66 51.09
C TRP A 10 -6.35 -23.03 49.93
N GLY A 11 -5.80 -21.94 49.42
CA GLY A 11 -6.22 -21.36 48.15
C GLY A 11 -5.93 -22.37 47.04
N GLY A 12 -6.99 -22.90 46.46
CA GLY A 12 -6.92 -23.58 45.16
C GLY A 12 -6.79 -22.53 44.08
N SER A 13 -5.55 -22.31 43.64
CA SER A 13 -5.20 -21.50 42.48
C SER A 13 -5.83 -22.05 41.20
N GLU A 14 -6.46 -21.14 40.46
CA GLU A 14 -6.62 -21.09 39.00
C GLU A 14 -6.19 -22.32 38.21
N ILE A 15 -7.18 -23.01 37.66
CA ILE A 15 -7.14 -23.44 36.26
C ILE A 15 -8.48 -23.01 35.68
N MET A 16 -8.59 -21.73 35.31
CA MET A 16 -9.52 -21.37 34.25
C MET A 16 -8.91 -21.99 33.00
N GLU A 17 -9.47 -23.12 32.57
CA GLU A 17 -9.22 -23.66 31.24
C GLU A 17 -9.46 -22.49 30.28
N ASP A 18 -8.38 -22.01 29.65
CA ASP A 18 -8.44 -21.01 28.61
C ASP A 18 -9.54 -21.46 27.65
N GLU A 19 -10.63 -20.69 27.62
CA GLU A 19 -11.64 -20.84 26.59
C GLU A 19 -10.88 -20.78 25.27
N ASP A 20 -10.82 -21.91 24.56
CA ASP A 20 -10.50 -21.99 23.16
C ASP A 20 -11.46 -21.03 22.44
N GLY A 21 -11.09 -19.75 22.40
CA GLY A 21 -11.80 -18.70 21.74
C GLY A 21 -11.95 -19.16 20.31
N PHE A 22 -13.18 -19.47 19.93
CA PHE A 22 -13.53 -19.97 18.61
C PHE A 22 -12.90 -19.05 17.55
N LEU A 23 -11.77 -19.47 16.98
CA LEU A 23 -11.12 -18.77 15.88
C LEU A 23 -12.05 -18.94 14.68
N ASP A 24 -12.81 -17.89 14.38
CA ASP A 24 -13.68 -17.85 13.22
C ASP A 24 -12.85 -17.76 11.93
N TYR A 25 -12.41 -18.92 11.43
CA TYR A 25 -11.68 -19.06 10.15
C TYR A 25 -12.55 -18.73 8.91
N THR A 26 -13.81 -18.31 9.08
CA THR A 26 -14.70 -17.96 7.97
C THR A 26 -14.67 -16.46 7.64
N THR A 27 -14.08 -15.64 8.51
CA THR A 27 -13.88 -14.21 8.26
C THR A 27 -12.49 -13.96 7.67
N ALA A 28 -12.44 -13.27 6.52
CA ALA A 28 -11.17 -12.83 5.95
C ALA A 28 -10.45 -11.94 6.96
N THR A 29 -9.17 -12.25 7.20
CA THR A 29 -8.32 -11.39 8.03
C THR A 29 -8.22 -9.99 7.42
N ALA A 30 -7.91 -8.98 8.24
CA ALA A 30 -7.68 -7.62 7.75
C ALA A 30 -6.62 -7.59 6.62
N TRP A 31 -5.63 -8.47 6.70
CA TRP A 31 -4.60 -8.64 5.68
C TRP A 31 -5.14 -9.23 4.37
N GLU A 32 -5.97 -10.26 4.44
CA GLU A 32 -6.58 -10.87 3.25
C GLU A 32 -7.56 -9.91 2.58
N ALA A 33 -8.38 -9.20 3.36
CA ALA A 33 -9.26 -8.16 2.84
C ALA A 33 -8.47 -7.06 2.10
N PHE A 34 -7.35 -6.63 2.69
CA PHE A 34 -6.44 -5.67 2.06
C PHE A 34 -5.83 -6.20 0.75
N CYS A 35 -5.28 -7.41 0.75
CA CYS A 35 -4.72 -8.02 -0.46
C CYS A 35 -5.78 -8.18 -1.55
N ALA A 36 -6.99 -8.60 -1.19
CA ALA A 36 -8.11 -8.77 -2.12
C ALA A 36 -8.54 -7.44 -2.75
N GLU A 37 -8.56 -6.35 -1.97
CA GLU A 37 -8.92 -5.02 -2.47
C GLU A 37 -7.87 -4.45 -3.42
N VAL A 38 -6.58 -4.61 -3.08
CA VAL A 38 -5.46 -4.26 -3.97
C VAL A 38 -5.56 -5.05 -5.27
N GLU A 39 -5.72 -6.38 -5.19
CA GLU A 39 -5.81 -7.22 -6.38
C GLU A 39 -7.03 -6.87 -7.24
N ALA A 40 -8.19 -6.59 -6.62
CA ALA A 40 -9.39 -6.19 -7.34
C ALA A 40 -9.15 -4.91 -8.16
N LYS A 41 -8.49 -3.90 -7.58
CA LYS A 41 -8.17 -2.65 -8.29
C LYS A 41 -7.17 -2.85 -9.41
N LEU A 42 -6.10 -3.60 -9.18
CA LEU A 42 -5.13 -3.92 -10.23
C LEU A 42 -5.75 -4.71 -11.38
N ARG A 43 -6.66 -5.65 -11.08
CA ARG A 43 -7.38 -6.43 -12.09
C ARG A 43 -8.30 -5.55 -12.93
N GLU A 44 -8.99 -4.61 -12.29
CA GLU A 44 -9.85 -3.64 -12.97
C GLU A 44 -9.05 -2.81 -13.97
N TRP A 45 -7.93 -2.20 -13.55
CA TRP A 45 -7.09 -1.40 -14.45
C TRP A 45 -6.45 -2.22 -15.56
N LYS A 46 -6.01 -3.45 -15.25
CA LYS A 46 -5.48 -4.34 -16.27
C LYS A 46 -6.51 -4.66 -17.34
N LYS A 47 -7.76 -4.94 -16.93
CA LYS A 47 -8.85 -5.21 -17.86
C LYS A 47 -9.16 -3.99 -18.73
N ALA A 48 -9.24 -2.80 -18.13
CA ALA A 48 -9.43 -1.56 -18.87
C ALA A 48 -8.36 -1.34 -19.95
N GLN A 49 -7.11 -1.65 -19.63
CA GLN A 49 -6.00 -1.59 -20.59
C GLN A 49 -6.13 -2.63 -21.72
N GLU A 50 -6.55 -3.85 -21.41
CA GLU A 50 -6.76 -4.93 -22.40
C GLU A 50 -7.93 -4.62 -23.34
N ASP A 51 -8.98 -3.97 -22.84
CA ASP A 51 -10.18 -3.59 -23.60
C ASP A 51 -9.93 -2.40 -24.55
N GLY A 52 -8.73 -1.81 -24.53
CA GLY A 52 -8.33 -0.75 -25.45
C GLY A 52 -8.98 0.61 -25.16
N GLU A 53 -9.66 0.74 -24.02
CA GLU A 53 -10.00 2.06 -23.49
C GLU A 53 -8.68 2.74 -23.16
N GLY A 54 -8.43 3.92 -23.73
CA GLY A 54 -7.26 4.70 -23.39
C GLY A 54 -7.28 4.87 -21.88
N LEU A 55 -6.27 4.35 -21.18
CA LEU A 55 -6.23 4.34 -19.71
C LEU A 55 -6.35 5.76 -19.11
N ARG A 56 -6.09 6.81 -19.93
CA ARG A 56 -6.33 8.23 -19.66
C ARG A 56 -7.80 8.66 -19.61
N ASP A 57 -8.67 7.98 -20.36
CA ASP A 57 -10.13 8.21 -20.41
C ASP A 57 -10.89 7.30 -19.42
N PHE A 58 -10.16 6.40 -18.73
CA PHE A 58 -10.72 5.44 -17.78
C PHE A 58 -10.69 5.95 -16.32
N PRO A 59 -11.65 6.83 -15.95
CA PRO A 59 -12.22 6.78 -14.60
C PRO A 59 -13.75 6.68 -14.56
N ALA A 60 -14.44 6.64 -15.71
CA ALA A 60 -15.90 6.78 -15.72
C ALA A 60 -16.65 5.55 -15.15
N ALA A 61 -16.08 4.34 -15.26
CA ALA A 61 -16.78 3.10 -14.89
C ALA A 61 -16.74 2.77 -13.38
N ALA A 62 -15.70 3.19 -12.68
CA ALA A 62 -15.61 3.13 -11.22
C ALA A 62 -15.03 4.45 -10.72
N SER A 63 -15.90 5.33 -10.26
CA SER A 63 -15.55 6.68 -9.81
C SER A 63 -14.30 6.63 -8.92
N PRO A 64 -13.13 7.13 -9.38
CA PRO A 64 -11.99 7.29 -8.50
C PRO A 64 -12.40 8.15 -7.32
N SER A 65 -11.79 7.90 -6.17
CA SER A 65 -12.03 8.78 -5.02
C SER A 65 -11.65 10.21 -5.40
N GLN A 66 -10.56 10.38 -6.17
CA GLN A 66 -10.06 11.66 -6.68
C GLN A 66 -9.28 11.48 -8.00
N VAL A 67 -9.44 12.42 -8.94
CA VAL A 67 -8.55 12.59 -10.11
C VAL A 67 -7.76 13.88 -9.90
N ILE A 68 -6.43 13.77 -9.97
CA ILE A 68 -5.52 14.90 -9.84
C ILE A 68 -4.83 15.08 -11.18
N GLU A 69 -5.07 16.22 -11.82
CA GLU A 69 -4.41 16.60 -13.07
C GLU A 69 -3.56 17.84 -12.82
N ASN A 70 -2.26 17.72 -13.02
CA ASN A 70 -1.35 18.85 -12.97
C ASN A 70 -1.19 19.46 -14.36
N ASN A 71 -0.93 20.77 -14.41
CA ASN A 71 -0.71 21.52 -15.67
C ASN A 71 0.45 20.98 -16.54
N GLU A 72 1.30 20.13 -15.96
CA GLU A 72 2.45 19.48 -16.61
C GLU A 72 2.07 18.16 -17.34
N GLY A 73 0.79 17.77 -17.31
CA GLY A 73 0.31 16.55 -17.96
C GLY A 73 0.48 15.28 -17.13
N ASP A 74 0.77 15.41 -15.83
CA ASP A 74 0.72 14.33 -14.84
C ASP A 74 -0.74 14.11 -14.44
N GLN A 75 -1.27 12.91 -14.71
CA GLN A 75 -2.63 12.52 -14.35
C GLN A 75 -2.55 11.38 -13.33
N VAL A 76 -3.21 11.56 -12.20
CA VAL A 76 -3.20 10.59 -11.10
C VAL A 76 -4.62 10.25 -10.71
N HIS A 77 -4.93 8.97 -10.74
CA HIS A 77 -6.22 8.46 -10.28
C HIS A 77 -6.01 7.76 -8.95
N VAL A 78 -6.72 8.22 -7.91
CA VAL A 78 -6.53 7.75 -6.53
C VAL A 78 -7.75 7.00 -6.06
N TRP A 79 -7.53 5.82 -5.48
CA TRP A 79 -8.54 5.03 -4.79
C TRP A 79 -8.11 4.74 -3.36
N VAL A 80 -8.96 5.11 -2.42
CA VAL A 80 -8.77 4.81 -1.00
C VAL A 80 -9.24 3.38 -0.73
N LEU A 81 -8.39 2.58 -0.09
CA LEU A 81 -8.72 1.23 0.35
C LEU A 81 -9.59 1.28 1.61
N GLU A 82 -10.66 0.51 1.63
CA GLU A 82 -11.55 0.34 2.77
C GLU A 82 -10.90 -0.53 3.87
N ALA A 83 -10.13 -1.54 3.47
CA ALA A 83 -9.38 -2.37 4.38
C ALA A 83 -8.33 -1.55 5.15
N LYS A 84 -8.35 -1.71 6.48
CA LYS A 84 -7.34 -1.13 7.38
C LYS A 84 -6.38 -2.22 7.83
N LEU A 85 -5.12 -1.85 8.05
CA LEU A 85 -4.11 -2.74 8.61
C LEU A 85 -3.70 -2.24 10.00
N PRO A 86 -4.56 -2.45 11.03
CA PRO A 86 -4.32 -1.92 12.37
C PRO A 86 -3.02 -2.44 12.98
N GLN A 87 -2.47 -3.57 12.51
CA GLN A 87 -1.16 -4.06 12.93
C GLN A 87 0.01 -3.14 12.55
N PHE A 88 -0.15 -2.32 11.50
CA PHE A 88 0.86 -1.35 11.09
C PHE A 88 0.42 0.06 11.44
N ARG A 89 -0.85 0.41 11.18
CA ARG A 89 -1.36 1.76 11.39
C ARG A 89 -2.89 1.88 11.39
N PRO A 90 -3.44 2.89 12.09
CA PRO A 90 -4.88 3.12 12.14
C PRO A 90 -5.45 3.76 10.86
N GLU A 91 -4.60 4.42 10.05
CA GLU A 91 -5.00 5.04 8.79
C GLU A 91 -5.28 4.02 7.67
N LYS A 92 -6.06 4.45 6.69
CA LYS A 92 -6.28 3.72 5.44
C LYS A 92 -5.08 3.89 4.50
N TYR A 93 -5.01 3.03 3.49
CA TYR A 93 -4.07 3.16 2.39
C TYR A 93 -4.79 3.65 1.13
N SER A 94 -4.05 4.19 0.18
CA SER A 94 -4.55 4.47 -1.16
C SER A 94 -3.68 3.79 -2.20
N VAL A 95 -4.32 3.34 -3.27
CA VAL A 95 -3.67 2.89 -4.49
C VAL A 95 -3.92 3.95 -5.56
N ALA A 96 -2.85 4.47 -6.13
CA ALA A 96 -2.90 5.50 -7.15
C ALA A 96 -2.26 5.02 -8.44
N LEU A 97 -2.96 5.21 -9.56
CA LEU A 97 -2.44 4.99 -10.90
C LEU A 97 -1.94 6.31 -11.48
N HIS A 98 -0.64 6.39 -11.75
CA HIS A 98 0.03 7.57 -12.28
C HIS A 98 0.27 7.43 -13.79
N TYR A 99 -0.07 8.47 -14.53
CA TYR A 99 0.35 8.73 -15.91
C TYR A 99 1.37 9.85 -15.91
N PRO A 100 2.65 9.52 -15.71
CA PRO A 100 3.66 10.54 -15.62
C PRO A 100 3.85 11.28 -16.97
N PRO A 101 4.28 12.55 -16.93
CA PRO A 101 4.86 13.18 -18.11
C PRO A 101 6.16 12.45 -18.50
N MET A 102 6.62 12.68 -19.74
CA MET A 102 7.78 11.98 -20.31
C MET A 102 9.06 12.12 -19.47
N ASP A 103 9.21 13.24 -18.76
CA ASP A 103 10.41 13.59 -18.00
C ASP A 103 10.31 13.34 -16.49
N HIS A 104 9.29 12.61 -16.05
CA HIS A 104 9.04 12.33 -14.64
C HIS A 104 10.23 11.65 -13.94
N TYR A 105 10.55 12.12 -12.73
CA TYR A 105 11.76 11.72 -12.01
C TYR A 105 11.80 10.21 -11.69
N LEU A 106 10.66 9.58 -11.34
CA LEU A 106 10.62 8.14 -11.08
C LEU A 106 10.90 7.31 -12.32
N SER A 107 10.41 7.75 -13.49
CA SER A 107 10.68 7.09 -14.76
C SER A 107 12.18 7.07 -15.06
N LYS A 108 12.88 8.16 -14.73
CA LYS A 108 14.35 8.27 -14.84
C LYS A 108 15.10 7.45 -13.79
N TRP A 109 14.68 7.52 -12.52
CA TRP A 109 15.39 6.89 -11.42
C TRP A 109 15.26 5.36 -11.41
N LEU A 110 14.10 4.84 -11.80
CA LEU A 110 13.82 3.40 -11.81
C LEU A 110 13.87 2.81 -13.22
N ALA A 111 14.19 3.61 -14.24
CA ALA A 111 14.20 3.21 -15.65
C ALA A 111 12.89 2.53 -16.08
N LEU A 112 11.75 3.13 -15.70
CA LEU A 112 10.41 2.55 -15.95
C LEU A 112 9.98 2.65 -17.43
N GLY A 113 10.65 3.50 -18.21
CA GLY A 113 10.19 3.92 -19.54
C GLY A 113 9.58 5.33 -19.48
N GLU A 114 9.80 6.11 -20.52
CA GLU A 114 9.28 7.49 -20.62
C GLU A 114 7.77 7.45 -20.84
N GLY A 115 7.01 8.13 -19.97
CA GLY A 115 5.54 8.16 -20.04
C GLY A 115 4.83 6.84 -19.70
N GLU A 116 5.58 5.80 -19.30
CA GLU A 116 4.98 4.53 -18.87
C GLU A 116 4.30 4.71 -17.51
N PRO A 117 3.06 4.24 -17.35
CA PRO A 117 2.33 4.39 -16.11
C PRO A 117 2.91 3.49 -15.02
N PHE A 118 2.70 3.91 -13.77
CA PHE A 118 3.07 3.13 -12.59
C PHE A 118 2.03 3.31 -11.50
N VAL A 119 2.02 2.37 -10.55
CA VAL A 119 1.10 2.40 -9.42
C VAL A 119 1.85 2.74 -8.15
N LEU A 120 1.29 3.62 -7.33
CA LEU A 120 1.74 3.89 -5.97
C LEU A 120 0.76 3.29 -4.96
N LEU A 121 1.27 2.57 -3.98
CA LEU A 121 0.55 2.18 -2.76
C LEU A 121 1.13 2.96 -1.60
N TYR A 122 0.33 3.82 -0.97
CA TYR A 122 0.80 4.68 0.11
C TYR A 122 -0.21 4.79 1.25
N PRO A 123 0.25 5.03 2.49
CA PRO A 123 -0.61 5.29 3.63
C PRO A 123 -1.22 6.70 3.54
N ASN A 124 -2.48 6.85 3.95
CA ASN A 124 -3.17 8.15 4.02
C ASN A 124 -2.78 8.96 5.28
N SER A 125 -1.52 8.84 5.69
CA SER A 125 -0.94 9.60 6.79
C SER A 125 -0.38 10.93 6.29
N PHE A 126 -0.11 11.87 7.21
CA PHE A 126 0.46 13.17 6.86
C PHE A 126 1.75 13.07 6.02
N SER A 127 2.57 12.05 6.25
CA SER A 127 3.80 11.87 5.48
C SER A 127 3.59 11.24 4.10
N GLY A 128 2.47 10.53 3.86
CA GLY A 128 2.26 9.75 2.64
C GLY A 128 3.30 8.65 2.41
N CYS A 129 4.09 8.28 3.42
CA CYS A 129 5.20 7.33 3.33
C CYS A 129 5.08 6.24 4.39
N VAL A 130 5.52 5.03 4.03
CA VAL A 130 5.76 3.92 4.96
C VAL A 130 6.93 4.27 5.86
N LEU A 131 6.74 4.12 7.17
CA LEU A 131 7.75 4.52 8.17
C LEU A 131 8.59 3.33 8.60
N ASP A 132 7.97 2.17 8.68
CA ASP A 132 8.56 0.96 9.23
C ASP A 132 8.92 -0.03 8.14
N LYS A 133 10.08 -0.67 8.28
CA LYS A 133 10.57 -1.64 7.31
C LYS A 133 9.66 -2.88 7.22
N GLU A 134 9.10 -3.31 8.35
CA GLU A 134 8.20 -4.46 8.42
C GLU A 134 6.90 -4.21 7.63
N GLU A 135 6.32 -3.02 7.80
CA GLU A 135 5.19 -2.55 6.99
C GLU A 135 5.55 -2.58 5.50
N GLY A 136 6.69 -1.99 5.12
CA GLY A 136 7.14 -1.97 3.72
C GLY A 136 7.31 -3.37 3.11
N VAL A 137 7.91 -4.30 3.85
CA VAL A 137 8.10 -5.69 3.40
C VAL A 137 6.75 -6.41 3.24
N ALA A 138 5.81 -6.21 4.17
CA ALA A 138 4.48 -6.80 4.08
C ALA A 138 3.76 -6.27 2.83
N LEU A 139 3.70 -4.94 2.65
CA LEU A 139 3.04 -4.32 1.50
C LEU A 139 3.68 -4.75 0.16
N LEU A 140 5.02 -4.84 0.10
CA LEU A 140 5.71 -5.37 -1.10
C LEU A 140 5.34 -6.82 -1.38
N SER A 141 5.14 -7.65 -0.35
CA SER A 141 4.70 -9.03 -0.52
C SER A 141 3.29 -9.10 -1.11
N ALA A 142 2.38 -8.25 -0.65
CA ALA A 142 1.04 -8.13 -1.23
C ALA A 142 1.13 -7.73 -2.72
N LEU A 143 1.86 -6.65 -3.02
CA LEU A 143 2.03 -6.16 -4.40
C LEU A 143 2.69 -7.21 -5.31
N SER A 144 3.72 -7.89 -4.85
CA SER A 144 4.41 -8.94 -5.62
C SER A 144 3.48 -10.09 -5.97
N THR A 145 2.63 -10.48 -5.03
CA THR A 145 1.67 -11.57 -5.20
C THR A 145 0.60 -11.19 -6.21
N SER A 146 -0.01 -10.01 -6.05
CA SER A 146 -1.01 -9.49 -6.99
C SER A 146 -0.43 -9.23 -8.38
N ALA A 147 0.79 -8.71 -8.49
CA ALA A 147 1.47 -8.51 -9.77
C ALA A 147 1.65 -9.84 -10.51
N THR A 148 2.07 -10.88 -9.80
CA THR A 148 2.33 -12.20 -10.39
C THR A 148 1.02 -12.91 -10.75
N SER A 149 0.00 -12.88 -9.87
CA SER A 149 -1.27 -13.55 -10.10
C SER A 149 -2.02 -12.96 -11.31
N LEU A 150 -2.00 -11.63 -11.44
CA LEU A 150 -2.70 -10.92 -12.51
C LEU A 150 -1.88 -10.79 -13.80
N LYS A 151 -0.57 -11.06 -13.73
CA LYS A 151 0.40 -10.65 -14.74
C LYS A 151 0.31 -9.15 -15.02
N PHE A 152 0.30 -8.35 -13.96
CA PHE A 152 0.11 -6.92 -14.04
C PHE A 152 1.31 -6.27 -14.76
N PRO A 153 1.08 -5.45 -15.81
CA PRO A 153 2.16 -5.00 -16.69
C PRO A 153 2.96 -3.82 -16.12
N HIS A 154 2.40 -3.06 -15.18
CA HIS A 154 3.01 -1.82 -14.72
C HIS A 154 3.78 -1.98 -13.41
N PRO A 155 4.82 -1.17 -13.15
CA PRO A 155 5.51 -1.13 -11.87
C PRO A 155 4.57 -0.79 -10.72
N LEU A 156 4.70 -1.48 -9.59
CA LEU A 156 4.02 -1.20 -8.33
C LEU A 156 5.03 -0.70 -7.32
N LEU A 157 4.86 0.50 -6.78
CA LEU A 157 5.82 1.17 -5.91
C LEU A 157 5.18 1.58 -4.58
N ILE A 158 6.02 1.67 -3.55
CA ILE A 158 5.68 2.11 -2.20
C ILE A 158 6.68 3.21 -1.81
N PRO A 159 6.22 4.41 -1.43
CA PRO A 159 7.08 5.45 -0.88
C PRO A 159 7.52 5.06 0.53
N MET A 160 8.84 4.99 0.72
CA MET A 160 9.48 4.70 1.99
C MET A 160 10.02 5.99 2.59
N ARG A 161 9.85 6.18 3.90
CA ARG A 161 10.45 7.32 4.59
C ARG A 161 11.95 7.11 4.69
N ASP A 162 12.68 8.10 4.18
CA ASP A 162 14.09 8.27 4.44
C ASP A 162 14.31 9.66 5.06
N ARG A 163 15.18 9.75 6.06
CA ARG A 163 15.44 11.00 6.80
C ARG A 163 16.01 12.12 5.90
N GLN A 164 16.61 11.77 4.78
CA GLN A 164 17.32 12.72 3.92
C GLN A 164 16.83 12.71 2.46
N ARG A 165 15.96 11.76 2.06
CA ARG A 165 15.73 11.43 0.65
C ARG A 165 14.27 11.02 0.36
N ARG A 166 13.92 11.04 -0.92
CA ARG A 166 12.78 10.26 -1.42
C ARG A 166 13.29 8.84 -1.70
N SER A 167 12.68 7.86 -1.03
CA SER A 167 12.96 6.46 -1.24
C SER A 167 11.68 5.78 -1.69
N PHE A 168 11.82 4.91 -2.67
CA PHE A 168 10.74 4.07 -3.19
C PHE A 168 11.26 2.66 -3.29
N GLU A 169 10.47 1.72 -2.78
CA GLU A 169 10.64 0.30 -3.04
C GLU A 169 9.48 -0.18 -3.89
N GLY A 170 9.69 -1.19 -4.72
CA GLY A 170 8.63 -1.66 -5.59
C GLY A 170 8.94 -3.00 -6.22
N VAL A 171 7.98 -3.44 -7.01
CA VAL A 171 8.04 -4.68 -7.78
C VAL A 171 7.54 -4.41 -9.19
N HIS A 172 8.15 -5.06 -10.16
CA HIS A 172 7.73 -5.00 -11.54
C HIS A 172 7.86 -6.38 -12.18
N LEU A 173 6.77 -6.86 -12.76
CA LEU A 173 6.77 -8.13 -13.47
C LEU A 173 7.31 -7.89 -14.88
N ARG A 174 8.53 -8.38 -15.14
CA ARG A 174 9.15 -8.24 -16.45
C ARG A 174 8.55 -9.21 -17.48
N PRO A 175 8.63 -8.88 -18.77
CA PRO A 175 8.36 -9.82 -19.86
C PRO A 175 9.16 -11.11 -19.63
N GLY A 176 8.48 -12.26 -19.55
CA GLY A 176 9.07 -13.55 -19.19
C GLY A 176 8.74 -14.06 -17.79
N GLY A 177 7.99 -13.30 -16.98
CA GLY A 177 7.47 -13.76 -15.69
C GLY A 177 8.42 -13.59 -14.51
N HIS A 178 9.56 -12.92 -14.70
CA HIS A 178 10.49 -12.60 -13.64
C HIS A 178 10.02 -11.35 -12.86
N VAL A 179 9.92 -11.46 -11.54
CA VAL A 179 9.66 -10.30 -10.68
C VAL A 179 10.97 -9.57 -10.42
N ALA A 180 11.07 -8.32 -10.87
CA ALA A 180 12.15 -7.42 -10.52
C ALA A 180 11.78 -6.66 -9.25
N ARG A 181 12.70 -6.62 -8.28
CA ARG A 181 12.61 -5.67 -7.18
C ARG A 181 13.17 -4.34 -7.63
N LEU A 182 12.39 -3.29 -7.46
CA LEU A 182 12.75 -1.91 -7.72
C LEU A 182 13.11 -1.25 -6.39
N GLN A 183 14.23 -0.54 -6.37
CA GLN A 183 14.62 0.24 -5.21
C GLN A 183 15.32 1.49 -5.71
N THR A 184 14.91 2.65 -5.20
CA THR A 184 15.63 3.90 -5.39
C THR A 184 16.44 4.21 -4.14
N ASP A 185 17.72 4.47 -4.31
CA ASP A 185 18.62 4.95 -3.28
C ASP A 185 19.29 6.26 -3.72
N CYS A 186 18.53 7.22 -4.27
CA CYS A 186 19.09 8.38 -4.95
C CYS A 186 20.12 9.14 -4.10
N ILE A 187 21.42 8.99 -4.40
CA ILE A 187 22.54 9.75 -3.81
C ILE A 187 22.63 11.18 -4.38
N THR A 188 21.95 11.46 -5.50
CA THR A 188 22.13 12.70 -6.26
C THR A 188 21.14 13.83 -5.98
N GLY A 189 20.11 13.66 -5.14
CA GLY A 189 19.05 14.65 -5.00
C GLY A 189 18.74 15.06 -3.57
N ARG A 190 19.42 16.09 -3.04
CA ARG A 190 18.76 16.96 -2.06
C ARG A 190 17.63 17.67 -2.81
N LEU A 191 16.42 17.12 -2.75
CA LEU A 191 15.24 17.81 -3.28
C LEU A 191 14.97 19.03 -2.39
N LYS A 192 14.81 20.20 -3.00
CA LYS A 192 14.29 21.37 -2.28
C LYS A 192 12.84 21.08 -1.90
N ALA A 193 12.39 21.54 -0.73
CA ALA A 193 11.01 21.34 -0.28
C ALA A 193 9.95 21.82 -1.30
N ALA A 194 10.29 22.78 -2.17
CA ALA A 194 9.43 23.27 -3.25
C ALA A 194 9.29 22.30 -4.45
N GLU A 195 10.26 21.40 -4.65
CA GLU A 195 10.25 20.34 -5.68
C GLU A 195 9.66 19.04 -5.13
N MET A 196 9.18 19.07 -3.88
CA MET A 196 8.45 17.97 -3.28
C MET A 196 6.95 18.28 -3.39
N PRO A 197 6.27 17.94 -4.51
CA PRO A 197 4.82 17.95 -4.49
C PRO A 197 4.38 17.04 -3.34
N PRO A 198 3.49 17.52 -2.46
CA PRO A 198 2.98 16.69 -1.39
C PRO A 198 2.36 15.45 -2.03
N LEU A 199 2.78 14.25 -1.60
CA LEU A 199 2.03 13.03 -1.90
C LEU A 199 0.59 13.13 -1.36
N SER A 200 0.36 14.06 -0.43
CA SER A 200 -0.96 14.56 -0.06
C SER A 200 -1.41 15.70 -1.00
N VAL A 201 -1.87 15.38 -2.20
CA VAL A 201 -3.05 16.13 -2.70
C VAL A 201 -4.26 15.50 -2.02
N VAL A 202 -4.32 15.70 -0.71
CA VAL A 202 -5.51 15.52 0.12
C VAL A 202 -5.58 16.76 1.02
N GLU A 203 -5.62 17.94 0.38
CA GLU A 203 -6.22 19.12 1.01
C GLU A 203 -7.58 19.33 0.39
N GLY A 204 -8.51 18.47 0.80
CA GLY A 204 -9.94 18.71 0.69
C GLY A 204 -10.50 19.09 2.05
N TYR A 205 -9.95 20.12 2.70
CA TYR A 205 -10.61 20.84 3.79
C TYR A 205 -10.25 22.33 3.70
N HIS A 206 -11.05 23.07 2.92
CA HIS A 206 -11.26 24.49 3.16
C HIS A 206 -12.52 24.65 4.01
N SER A 207 -12.33 25.39 5.12
CA SER A 207 -13.33 26.03 6.01
C SER A 207 -13.69 25.26 7.28
#